data_AF-A0A4V1RLT1-F1
#
_entry.id   AF-A0A4V1RLT1-F1
#
_cell.length_a   1.000
_cell.length_b   1.000
_cell.length_c   1.000
_cell.angle_alpha   90.00
_cell.angle_beta   90.00
_cell.angle_gamma   90.00
#
_symmetry.space_group_name_H-M   'P 1'
#
loop_
_entity.id
_entity.type
_entity.pdbx_description
1 polymer ?
#
loop_
_entity_poly.entity_id
_entity_poly.type
_entity_poly.pdbx_seq_one_letter_code
_entity_poly.pdbx_strand_id
1 'polypeptide(L)'
;VPTDALREMAGKTSTFALTIEAAGDEPVQIAVECDFGRLGDCARHRFTVNTEKMDVLFRVSFDKSMAPATPGRLLLNAGLGGRGEG
;
A
#
# COMPACT_ATOMS: atom_id res chain seq x y z
N VAL A 1 -9.28 -2.27 3.13
CA VAL A 1 -9.52 -0.97 3.81
C VAL A 1 -11.02 -0.70 3.84
N PRO A 2 -11.65 -0.64 5.03
CA PRO A 2 -13.08 -0.39 5.18
C PRO A 2 -13.55 0.93 4.56
N THR A 3 -14.80 0.98 4.08
CA THR A 3 -15.35 2.13 3.36
C THR A 3 -15.49 3.37 4.24
N ASP A 4 -15.82 3.20 5.52
CA ASP A 4 -15.87 4.26 6.53
C ASP A 4 -14.51 4.90 6.74
N ALA A 5 -13.44 4.10 6.88
CA ALA A 5 -12.07 4.62 6.94
C ALA A 5 -11.69 5.38 5.66
N LEU A 6 -12.02 4.85 4.47
CA LEU A 6 -11.78 5.56 3.22
C LEU A 6 -12.52 6.91 3.13
N ARG A 7 -13.77 6.97 3.62
CA ARG A 7 -14.55 8.21 3.68
C ARG A 7 -13.93 9.24 4.63
N GLU A 8 -13.37 8.79 5.74
CA GLU A 8 -12.69 9.68 6.68
C GLU A 8 -11.40 10.27 6.08
N MET A 9 -10.71 9.52 5.23
CA MET A 9 -9.49 9.95 4.56
C MET A 9 -9.73 10.85 3.33
N ALA A 10 -10.97 10.91 2.82
CA ALA A 10 -11.29 11.72 1.64
C ALA A 10 -10.97 13.21 1.83
N GLY A 11 -10.22 13.80 0.89
CA GLY A 11 -9.77 15.18 0.98
C GLY A 11 -8.68 15.46 2.02
N LYS A 12 -8.06 14.42 2.59
CA LYS A 12 -6.99 14.52 3.58
C LYS A 12 -5.72 13.82 3.07
N THR A 13 -4.59 14.17 3.66
CA THR A 13 -3.38 13.35 3.56
C THR A 13 -3.35 12.37 4.73
N SER A 14 -3.35 11.08 4.43
CA SER A 14 -3.29 10.01 5.42
C SER A 14 -1.95 9.30 5.34
N THR A 15 -1.43 8.90 6.51
CA THR A 15 -0.23 8.07 6.63
C THR A 15 -0.66 6.62 6.78
N PHE A 16 -0.15 5.76 5.92
CA PHE A 16 -0.25 4.31 6.05
C PHE A 16 1.02 3.79 6.70
N ALA A 17 0.87 2.97 7.73
CA ALA A 17 1.95 2.25 8.38
C ALA A 17 1.75 0.75 8.14
N LEU A 18 2.76 0.08 7.59
CA LEU A 18 2.76 -1.35 7.35
C LEU A 18 3.95 -1.97 8.06
N THR A 19 3.70 -2.92 8.94
CA THR A 19 4.74 -3.79 9.51
C THR A 19 4.92 -4.98 8.58
N ILE A 20 6.12 -5.13 8.02
CA ILE A 20 6.43 -6.14 7.01
C ILE A 20 7.77 -6.80 7.31
N GLU A 21 7.90 -8.06 6.88
CA GLU A 21 9.09 -8.88 7.01
C GLU A 21 9.20 -9.77 5.77
N ALA A 22 10.42 -10.00 5.28
CA ALA A 22 10.66 -10.94 4.19
C ALA A 22 10.47 -12.37 4.68
N ALA A 23 9.74 -13.19 3.91
CA ALA A 23 9.47 -14.57 4.30
C ALA A 23 10.68 -15.51 4.18
N GLY A 24 11.75 -15.09 3.50
CA GLY A 24 12.97 -15.87 3.29
C GLY A 24 14.18 -15.23 3.96
N ASP A 25 15.36 -15.80 3.70
CA ASP A 25 16.62 -15.39 4.31
C ASP A 25 17.33 -14.21 3.58
N GLU A 26 16.72 -13.68 2.52
CA GLU A 26 17.27 -12.57 1.73
C GLU A 26 16.29 -11.38 1.65
N PRO A 27 16.79 -10.13 1.67
CA PRO A 27 15.93 -8.96 1.46
C PRO A 27 15.25 -8.98 0.08
N VAL A 28 13.98 -8.59 0.04
CA VAL A 28 13.18 -8.56 -1.20
C VAL A 28 12.64 -7.17 -1.48
N GLN A 29 12.60 -6.79 -2.76
CA GLN A 29 11.92 -5.56 -3.18
C GLN A 29 10.43 -5.80 -3.37
N ILE A 30 9.62 -4.94 -2.75
CA ILE A 30 8.18 -4.94 -2.89
C ILE A 30 7.68 -3.59 -3.44
N ALA A 31 6.49 -3.60 -4.02
CA ALA A 31 5.72 -2.41 -4.34
C ALA A 31 4.39 -2.47 -3.61
N VAL A 32 4.01 -1.34 -3.03
CA VAL A 32 2.71 -1.12 -2.44
C VAL A 32 1.93 -0.19 -3.35
N GLU A 33 0.73 -0.62 -3.71
CA GLU A 33 -0.22 0.11 -4.54
C GLU A 33 -1.58 0.11 -3.83
N CYS A 34 -2.42 1.10 -4.13
CA CYS A 34 -3.74 1.22 -3.54
C CYS A 34 -4.78 1.15 -4.64
N ASP A 35 -5.88 0.44 -4.36
CA ASP A 35 -7.06 0.43 -5.21
C ASP A 35 -8.26 0.79 -4.33
N PHE A 36 -8.56 2.09 -4.28
CA PHE A 36 -9.67 2.64 -3.52
C PHE A 36 -10.82 3.10 -4.42
N GLY A 37 -10.88 2.55 -5.64
CA GLY A 37 -11.90 2.84 -6.64
C GLY A 37 -11.96 4.33 -6.97
N ARG A 38 -13.09 4.95 -6.70
CA ARG A 38 -13.34 6.38 -6.99
C ARG A 38 -12.44 7.33 -6.20
N LEU A 39 -11.87 6.90 -5.07
CA LEU A 39 -10.92 7.72 -4.32
C LEU A 39 -9.53 7.80 -5.01
N GLY A 40 -9.31 6.94 -6.01
CA GLY A 40 -8.06 6.84 -6.75
C GLY A 40 -7.16 5.70 -6.28
N ASP A 41 -5.98 5.67 -6.88
CA ASP A 41 -4.86 4.85 -6.44
C ASP A 41 -3.91 5.65 -5.55
N CYS A 42 -2.96 4.96 -4.94
CA CYS A 42 -1.77 5.61 -4.43
C CYS A 42 -0.63 5.36 -5.42
N ALA A 43 0.23 6.36 -5.57
CA ALA A 43 1.46 6.21 -6.33
C ALA A 43 2.19 4.94 -5.89
N ARG A 44 2.80 4.21 -6.83
CA ARG A 44 3.49 2.97 -6.51
C ARG A 44 4.69 3.25 -5.59
N HIS A 45 4.58 2.82 -4.33
CA HIS A 45 5.65 2.96 -3.35
C HIS A 45 6.51 1.70 -3.34
N ARG A 46 7.81 1.84 -3.62
CA ARG A 46 8.76 0.73 -3.59
C ARG A 46 9.55 0.72 -2.28
N PHE A 47 9.68 -0.46 -1.70
CA PHE A 47 10.44 -0.68 -0.47
C PHE A 47 11.34 -1.90 -0.61
N THR A 48 12.48 -1.86 0.07
CA THR A 48 13.29 -3.05 0.34
C THR A 48 12.87 -3.59 1.69
N VAL A 49 12.42 -4.83 1.73
CA VAL A 49 11.97 -5.51 2.94
C VAL A 49 13.08 -6.41 3.43
N ASN A 50 13.50 -6.22 4.67
CA ASN A 50 14.54 -7.02 5.29
C ASN A 50 13.97 -8.32 5.87
N THR A 51 14.85 -9.24 6.26
CA THR A 51 14.51 -10.48 6.97
C THR A 51 14.03 -10.23 8.40
N GLU A 52 14.28 -9.02 8.93
CA GLU A 52 13.76 -8.56 10.21
C GLU A 52 12.51 -7.69 9.99
N LYS A 53 11.52 -7.81 10.88
CA LYS A 53 10.36 -6.90 10.91
C LYS A 53 10.76 -5.45 10.85
N MET A 54 10.13 -4.71 9.93
CA MET A 54 10.28 -3.28 9.79
C MET A 54 8.94 -2.60 9.54
N ASP A 55 8.83 -1.35 9.96
CA ASP A 55 7.69 -0.50 9.64
C ASP A 55 8.01 0.38 8.44
N VAL A 56 7.17 0.31 7.40
CA VAL A 56 7.21 1.25 6.29
C VAL A 56 6.05 2.22 6.41
N LEU A 57 6.36 3.50 6.26
CA LEU A 57 5.39 4.58 6.33
C LEU A 57 5.37 5.32 5.01
N PHE A 58 4.17 5.52 4.47
CA PHE A 58 3.97 6.35 3.29
C PHE A 58 2.72 7.20 3.42
N ARG A 59 2.77 8.38 2.81
CA ARG A 59 1.67 9.35 2.81
C ARG A 59 0.94 9.31 1.48
N VAL A 60 -0.37 9.27 1.55
CA VAL A 60 -1.25 9.36 0.38
C VAL A 60 -2.20 10.53 0.59
N SER A 61 -2.29 11.41 -0.40
CA SER A 61 -3.24 12.51 -0.43
C SER A 61 -4.42 12.12 -1.30
N PHE A 62 -5.62 12.15 -0.74
CA PHE A 62 -6.84 11.84 -1.48
C PHE A 62 -7.55 13.12 -1.91
N ASP A 63 -8.07 13.11 -3.14
CA ASP A 63 -8.94 14.18 -3.60
C ASP A 63 -10.31 14.08 -2.88
N LYS A 64 -10.89 15.23 -2.53
CA LYS A 64 -12.17 15.32 -1.82
C LYS A 64 -13.37 15.06 -2.72
N SER A 65 -13.18 15.09 -4.04
CA SER A 65 -14.27 15.10 -5.03
C SER A 65 -15.06 13.79 -5.13
N MET A 66 -14.63 12.70 -4.49
CA MET A 66 -15.30 11.42 -4.61
C MET A 66 -15.43 10.67 -3.28
N ALA A 67 -16.66 10.25 -2.96
CA ALA A 67 -16.93 9.40 -1.80
C ALA A 67 -16.92 7.92 -2.20
N PRO A 68 -16.04 7.07 -1.63
CA PRO A 68 -16.03 5.65 -1.92
C PRO A 68 -17.30 4.98 -1.39
N ALA A 69 -17.85 4.06 -2.20
CA ALA A 69 -19.05 3.28 -1.89
C ALA A 69 -18.72 1.80 -1.60
N THR A 70 -17.47 1.39 -1.82
CA THR A 70 -17.00 0.01 -1.65
C THR A 70 -15.71 -0.01 -0.81
N PRO A 71 -15.36 -1.14 -0.18
CA PRO A 71 -14.07 -1.31 0.44
C PRO A 71 -12.94 -1.20 -0.59
N GLY A 72 -11.79 -0.71 -0.15
CA GLY A 72 -10.59 -0.59 -0.96
C GLY A 72 -9.55 -1.65 -0.62
N ARG A 73 -8.54 -1.79 -1.47
CA ARG A 73 -7.45 -2.76 -1.33
C ARG A 73 -6.10 -2.07 -1.27
N LEU A 74 -5.21 -2.62 -0.44
CA LEU A 74 -3.77 -2.40 -0.56
C LEU A 74 -3.21 -3.62 -1.27
N LEU A 75 -2.50 -3.39 -2.35
CA LEU A 75 -1.87 -4.42 -3.17
C LEU A 75 -0.38 -4.42 -2.84
N LEU A 76 0.12 -5.57 -2.38
CA LEU A 76 1.54 -5.76 -2.09
C LEU A 76 2.11 -6.72 -3.13
N ASN A 77 2.97 -6.20 -3.99
CA ASN A 77 3.61 -6.95 -5.06
C ASN A 77 5.07 -7.20 -4.68
N ALA A 78 5.41 -8.43 -4.31
CA ALA A 78 6.78 -8.83 -3.97
C ALA A 78 7.52 -9.41 -5.19
N GLY A 79 8.85 -9.42 -5.15
CA GLY A 79 9.67 -10.06 -6.19
C GLY A 79 10.02 -9.15 -7.37
N LEU A 80 10.06 -7.83 -7.17
CA LEU A 80 10.39 -6.86 -8.23
C LEU A 80 11.85 -6.94 -8.72
N GLY A 81 12.64 -7.88 -8.19
CA GLY A 81 14.03 -8.17 -8.54
C GLY A 81 14.25 -9.36 -9.48
N GLY A 82 13.20 -10.02 -9.99
CA GLY A 82 13.36 -11.01 -11.07
C GLY A 82 13.75 -12.42 -10.63
N ARG A 83 12.99 -13.02 -9.72
CA ARG A 83 12.75 -14.46 -9.71
C ARG A 83 11.25 -14.68 -9.77
N GLY A 84 10.70 -14.53 -10.98
CA GLY A 84 9.36 -15.03 -11.26
C GLY A 84 9.44 -16.55 -11.27
N GLU A 85 8.97 -17.18 -10.21
CA GLU A 85 8.63 -18.60 -10.27
C GLU A 85 7.18 -18.67 -10.75
N GLY A 86 7.03 -19.15 -12.00
CA GLY A 86 5.75 -19.31 -12.69
C GLY A 86 5.00 -20.58 -12.28
#